data_AF-A0A969HLD0-F1
#
_entry.id   AF-A0A969HLD0-F1
#
_cell.length_a   1.000
_cell.length_b   1.000
_cell.length_c   1.000
_cell.angle_alpha   90.00
_cell.angle_beta   90.00
_cell.angle_gamma   90.00
#
_symmetry.space_group_name_H-M   'P 1'
#
loop_
_entity.id
_entity.type
_entity.pdbx_description
1 polymer ?
#
loop_
_entity_poly.entity_id
_entity_poly.type
_entity_poly.pdbx_seq_one_letter_code
_entity_poly.pdbx_strand_id
1 'polypeptide(L)'
;MKTMNYRLLFFWVWLMVSGALLYAFSVRVDQSPRQEDPLKESIKRGKGVYETYCISCHMEQGEGIEGVFPPLAQADYLMADKTRSIHQTIFGVEGEMT
;
A
#
# COMPACT_ATOMS: atom_id res chain seq x y z
N MET A 1 3.32 -56.24 -25.29
CA MET A 1 2.81 -55.56 -24.09
C MET A 1 3.85 -54.53 -23.64
N LYS A 2 3.71 -53.27 -24.06
CA LYS A 2 4.67 -52.19 -23.74
C LYS A 2 4.30 -51.60 -22.39
N THR A 3 5.21 -51.60 -21.44
CA THR A 3 5.08 -50.91 -20.16
C THR A 3 5.01 -49.41 -20.43
N MET A 4 3.78 -48.88 -20.49
CA MET A 4 3.55 -47.45 -20.62
C MET A 4 4.16 -46.76 -19.40
N ASN A 5 5.10 -45.83 -19.62
CA ASN A 5 5.99 -45.31 -18.61
C ASN A 5 5.26 -44.27 -17.73
N TYR A 6 4.37 -44.75 -16.86
CA TYR A 6 3.53 -43.94 -15.97
C TYR A 6 4.33 -42.98 -15.09
N ARG A 7 5.62 -43.26 -14.84
CA ARG A 7 6.52 -42.36 -14.08
C ARG A 7 6.69 -41.00 -14.77
N LEU A 8 6.74 -40.97 -16.10
CA LEU A 8 6.77 -39.70 -16.85
C LEU A 8 5.44 -38.98 -16.74
N LEU A 9 4.31 -39.69 -16.85
CA LEU A 9 2.98 -39.08 -16.81
C LEU A 9 2.66 -38.48 -15.43
N PHE A 10 3.02 -39.17 -14.35
CA PHE A 10 2.91 -38.64 -12.99
C PHE A 10 3.83 -37.44 -12.75
N PHE A 11 5.05 -37.45 -13.29
CA PHE A 11 5.97 -36.33 -13.17
C PHE A 11 5.41 -35.07 -13.86
N TRP A 12 4.86 -35.21 -15.07
CA TRP A 12 4.24 -34.10 -15.80
C TRP A 12 2.99 -33.54 -15.10
N VAL A 13 2.13 -34.42 -14.56
CA VAL A 13 0.95 -34.00 -13.78
C VAL A 13 1.37 -33.25 -12.51
N TRP A 14 2.41 -33.73 -11.82
CA TRP A 14 2.92 -33.08 -10.60
C TRP A 14 3.57 -31.72 -10.88
N LEU A 15 4.23 -31.58 -12.04
CA LEU A 15 4.82 -30.31 -12.49
C LEU A 15 3.73 -29.29 -12.86
N MET A 16 2.62 -29.72 -13.48
CA MET A 16 1.49 -28.85 -13.76
C MET A 16 0.73 -28.43 -12.49
N VAL A 17 0.51 -29.36 -11.56
CA VAL A 17 -0.19 -29.07 -10.29
C VAL A 17 0.65 -28.13 -9.40
N SER A 18 1.97 -28.36 -9.32
CA SER A 18 2.86 -27.45 -8.57
C SER A 18 2.98 -26.08 -9.23
N GLY A 19 3.03 -26.01 -10.57
CA GLY A 19 2.97 -24.75 -11.31
C GLY A 19 1.67 -23.95 -11.06
N ALA A 20 0.51 -24.63 -11.04
CA ALA A 20 -0.77 -23.99 -10.73
C ALA A 20 -0.85 -23.46 -9.29
N LEU A 21 -0.27 -24.19 -8.33
CA LEU A 21 -0.19 -23.77 -6.93
C LEU A 21 0.70 -22.52 -6.75
N LEU A 22 1.87 -22.48 -7.41
CA LEU A 22 2.75 -21.32 -7.38
C LEU A 22 2.11 -20.09 -8.06
N TYR A 23 1.44 -20.30 -9.20
CA TYR A 23 0.72 -19.22 -9.89
C TYR A 23 -0.42 -18.63 -9.04
N ALA A 24 -1.21 -19.49 -8.39
CA ALA A 24 -2.30 -19.05 -7.51
C ALA A 24 -1.82 -18.32 -6.25
N PHE A 25 -0.58 -18.56 -5.80
CA PHE A 25 0.04 -17.81 -4.71
C PHE A 25 0.45 -16.40 -5.16
N SER A 26 1.01 -16.25 -6.35
CA SER A 26 1.39 -14.95 -6.91
C SER A 26 0.21 -14.00 -7.17
N VAL A 27 -0.95 -14.53 -7.58
CA VAL A 27 -2.15 -13.71 -7.87
C VAL A 27 -2.69 -12.97 -6.63
N ARG A 28 -2.48 -13.49 -5.41
CA ARG A 28 -3.02 -12.88 -4.19
C ARG A 28 -2.30 -11.62 -3.71
N VAL A 29 -1.06 -11.39 -4.16
CA VAL A 29 -0.27 -10.23 -3.71
C VAL A 29 -0.79 -8.91 -4.30
N ASP A 30 -1.44 -8.94 -5.47
CA ASP A 30 -1.95 -7.74 -6.16
C ASP A 30 -3.40 -7.37 -5.75
N GLN A 31 -4.04 -8.13 -4.85
CA GLN A 31 -5.42 -7.90 -4.43
C GLN A 31 -5.56 -6.92 -3.25
N SER A 32 -4.56 -6.07 -2.99
CA SER A 32 -4.78 -4.93 -2.07
C SER A 32 -5.94 -4.09 -2.62
N PRO A 33 -7.02 -3.84 -1.84
CA PRO A 33 -8.17 -3.13 -2.35
C PRO A 33 -7.74 -1.72 -2.76
N ARG A 34 -7.66 -1.48 -4.07
CA ARG A 34 -7.55 -0.12 -4.61
C ARG A 34 -8.80 0.62 -4.16
N GLN A 35 -8.63 1.78 -3.52
CA GLN A 35 -9.73 2.66 -3.16
C GLN A 35 -10.47 3.06 -4.45
N GLU A 36 -11.59 2.40 -4.75
CA GLU A 36 -12.44 2.71 -5.92
C GLU A 36 -13.45 3.83 -5.64
N ASP A 37 -13.49 4.33 -4.41
CA ASP A 37 -14.40 5.40 -4.02
C ASP A 37 -14.07 6.70 -4.78
N PRO A 38 -15.06 7.40 -5.37
CA PRO A 38 -14.86 8.72 -5.92
C PRO A 38 -14.02 9.61 -4.99
N LEU A 39 -12.97 10.23 -5.54
CA LEU A 39 -11.99 11.04 -4.81
C LEU A 39 -12.64 11.99 -3.77
N LYS A 40 -13.79 12.58 -4.12
CA LYS A 40 -14.55 13.48 -3.26
C LYS A 40 -15.01 12.84 -1.95
N GLU A 41 -15.54 11.63 -1.99
CA GLU A 41 -15.99 10.92 -0.79
C GLU A 41 -14.81 10.41 0.03
N SER A 42 -13.72 10.01 -0.63
CA SER A 42 -12.45 9.71 0.05
C SER A 42 -11.90 10.92 0.80
N ILE A 43 -11.91 12.12 0.19
CA ILE A 43 -11.51 13.38 0.84
C ILE A 43 -12.43 13.69 2.03
N LYS A 44 -13.74 13.51 1.88
CA LYS A 44 -14.70 13.73 2.97
C LYS A 44 -14.41 12.85 4.19
N ARG A 45 -14.10 11.57 3.98
CA ARG A 45 -13.66 10.68 5.08
C ARG A 45 -12.30 11.11 5.64
N GLY A 46 -11.36 11.44 4.76
CA GLY A 46 -10.02 11.91 5.15
C GLY A 46 -10.06 13.16 6.03
N LYS A 47 -11.00 14.08 5.78
CA LYS A 47 -11.21 15.27 6.61
C LYS A 47 -11.50 14.92 8.07
N GLY A 48 -12.39 13.96 8.33
CA GLY A 48 -12.69 13.54 9.71
C GLY A 48 -11.49 12.90 10.42
N VAL A 49 -10.68 12.13 9.68
CA VAL A 49 -9.42 11.58 10.20
C VAL A 49 -8.44 12.70 10.53
N TYR A 50 -8.29 13.67 9.63
CA TYR A 50 -7.42 14.83 9.83
C TYR A 50 -7.78 15.62 11.09
N GLU A 51 -9.06 15.96 11.25
CA GLU A 51 -9.59 16.68 12.41
C GLU A 51 -9.43 15.91 13.72
N THR A 52 -9.42 14.57 13.67
CA THR A 52 -9.30 13.75 14.88
C THR A 52 -7.84 13.54 15.30
N TYR A 53 -6.94 13.31 14.34
CA TYR A 53 -5.61 12.79 14.65
C TYR A 53 -4.45 13.67 14.20
N CYS A 54 -4.65 14.52 13.19
CA CYS A 54 -3.57 15.25 12.54
C CYS A 54 -3.55 16.74 12.93
N ILE A 55 -4.74 17.32 13.16
CA ILE A 55 -4.93 18.76 13.39
C ILE A 55 -4.17 19.29 14.61
N SER A 56 -3.96 18.45 15.63
CA SER A 56 -3.26 18.83 16.85
C SER A 56 -1.81 19.26 16.62
N CYS A 57 -1.17 18.71 15.57
CA CYS A 57 0.23 19.03 15.22
C CYS A 57 0.30 19.84 13.93
N HIS A 58 -0.50 19.48 12.92
CA HIS A 58 -0.45 20.10 11.59
C HIS A 58 -1.38 21.30 11.41
N MET A 59 -2.15 21.67 12.44
CA MET A 59 -3.04 22.83 12.46
C MET A 59 -4.25 22.70 11.53
N GLU A 60 -5.17 23.67 11.56
CA GLU A 60 -6.46 23.59 10.86
C GLU A 60 -6.31 23.55 9.34
N GLN A 61 -5.38 24.34 8.78
CA GLN A 61 -5.18 24.45 7.33
C GLN A 61 -3.99 23.61 6.84
N GLY A 62 -3.32 22.87 7.72
CA GLY A 62 -2.13 22.08 7.36
C GLY A 62 -0.85 22.90 7.37
N GLU A 63 -0.83 24.09 7.97
CA GLU A 63 0.32 24.98 8.02
C GLU A 63 1.42 24.52 8.99
N GLY A 64 1.09 23.67 9.96
CA GLY A 64 2.04 23.23 10.98
C GLY A 64 2.59 24.37 11.86
N ILE A 65 3.75 24.13 12.46
CA ILE A 65 4.52 25.12 13.23
C ILE A 65 5.96 25.08 12.74
N GLU A 66 6.45 26.21 12.23
CA GLU A 66 7.83 26.32 11.75
C GLU A 66 8.85 25.86 12.81
N GLY A 67 9.77 24.98 12.41
CA GLY A 67 10.81 24.42 13.28
C GLY A 67 10.32 23.34 14.26
N VAL A 68 9.02 23.00 14.30
CA VAL A 68 8.48 21.98 15.23
C VAL A 68 7.64 20.93 14.49
N PHE A 69 6.62 21.36 13.75
CA PHE A 69 5.73 20.46 12.99
C PHE A 69 5.70 20.89 11.53
N PRO A 70 6.07 20.00 10.58
CA PRO A 70 6.12 20.39 9.18
C PRO A 70 4.72 20.69 8.62
N PRO A 71 4.62 21.58 7.63
CA PRO A 71 3.38 21.81 6.92
C PRO A 71 2.99 20.57 6.09
N LEU A 72 1.69 20.35 5.95
CA LEU A 72 1.09 19.48 4.93
C LEU A 72 0.50 20.29 3.77
N ALA A 73 0.12 21.54 4.03
CA ALA A 73 -0.38 22.46 3.02
C ALA A 73 0.74 22.79 2.03
N GLN A 74 0.50 22.50 0.75
CA GLN A 74 1.45 22.75 -0.35
C GLN A 74 2.84 22.13 -0.11
N ALA A 75 2.93 21.08 0.71
CA ALA A 75 4.19 20.43 1.04
C ALA A 75 4.70 19.62 -0.15
N ASP A 76 5.85 20.03 -0.68
CA ASP A 76 6.61 19.32 -1.71
C ASP A 76 7.02 17.93 -1.23
N TYR A 77 7.50 17.81 0.01
CA TYR A 77 7.84 16.54 0.65
C TYR A 77 6.66 15.57 0.67
N LEU A 78 5.44 16.03 0.98
CA LEU A 78 4.26 15.15 0.99
C LEU A 78 3.92 14.63 -0.41
N MET A 79 4.08 15.49 -1.43
CA MET A 79 3.63 15.20 -2.78
C MET A 79 4.68 14.50 -3.65
N ALA A 80 5.97 14.63 -3.30
CA ALA A 80 7.08 14.03 -4.04
C ALA A 80 7.04 12.49 -4.04
N ASP A 81 6.58 11.87 -2.96
CA ASP A 81 6.42 10.41 -2.88
C ASP A 81 5.26 10.03 -1.95
N LYS A 82 4.10 9.73 -2.54
CA LYS A 82 2.90 9.30 -1.81
C LYS A 82 3.07 7.96 -1.11
N THR A 83 3.88 7.05 -1.65
CA THR A 83 4.13 5.73 -1.05
C THR A 83 4.89 5.91 0.25
N ARG A 84 5.93 6.75 0.24
CA ARG A 84 6.65 7.16 1.46
C ARG A 84 5.69 7.78 2.47
N SER A 85 4.87 8.74 2.07
CA SER A 85 3.97 9.43 3.02
C SER A 85 2.92 8.49 3.65
N ILE A 86 2.39 7.54 2.87
CA ILE A 86 1.49 6.50 3.40
C ILE A 86 2.23 5.62 4.41
N HIS A 87 3.45 5.20 4.08
CA HIS A 87 4.28 4.40 4.99
C HIS A 87 4.56 5.14 6.30
N GLN A 88 4.94 6.42 6.24
CA GLN A 88 5.21 7.25 7.42
C GLN A 88 3.97 7.46 8.29
N THR A 89 2.78 7.52 7.70
CA THR A 89 1.52 7.61 8.46
C THR A 89 1.27 6.35 9.29
N ILE A 90 1.69 5.18 8.79
CA ILE A 90 1.45 3.88 9.43
C ILE A 90 2.55 3.55 10.45
N PHE A 91 3.79 3.81 10.10
CA PHE A 91 4.96 3.37 10.87
C PHE A 91 5.67 4.49 11.63
N GLY A 92 5.22 5.73 11.45
CA GLY A 92 5.92 6.91 11.96
C GLY A 92 7.12 7.27 11.09
N VAL A 93 7.75 8.38 11.47
CA VAL A 93 8.95 8.89 10.82
C VAL A 93 9.79 9.67 11.83
N GLU A 94 11.10 9.58 11.70
CA GLU A 94 12.08 10.32 12.49
C GLU A 94 13.18 10.87 11.58
N GLY A 95 13.90 11.88 12.05
CA GLY A 95 14.95 12.56 11.28
C GLY A 95 14.44 13.73 10.44
N GLU A 96 15.28 14.20 9.53
CA GLU A 96 15.02 15.39 8.73
C GLU A 96 14.13 15.06 7.52
N MET A 97 13.08 15.87 7.31
CA MET A 97 12.22 15.79 6.13
C MET A 97 12.74 16.81 5.11
N THR A 98 13.50 16.33 4.11
CA THR A 98 14.05 17.13 3.00
C THR A 98 13.55 16.64 1.66
#